data_AF-A0A7C4TJE8-F1
#
_entry.id   AF-A0A7C4TJE8-F1
#
_cell.length_a   1.000
_cell.length_b   1.000
_cell.length_c   1.000
_cell.angle_alpha   90.00
_cell.angle_beta   90.00
_cell.angle_gamma   90.00
#
_symmetry.space_group_name_H-M   'P 1'
#
loop_
_entity.id
_entity.type
_entity.pdbx_description
1 polymer ?
#
loop_
_entity_poly.entity_id
_entity_poly.type
_entity_poly.pdbx_seq_one_letter_code
_entity_poly.pdbx_strand_id
1 'polypeptide(L)'
;MADQKKVNKEEKEEKAQEEEHTQNISVKGIKKDVYDKVSQIAKVTGRTLGEVTNEAYKSLIGAFDGAGHISRNFREGLAGSVSRYVENIKNLDLTKKDLEEIGHKTVFKNIDNLVLIDVDDETFDRYVDAIINVKVLSIPPSLRKSKVLLKCSYVDSITQGK
;
A
#
# COMPACT_ATOMS: atom_id res chain seq x y z
N MET A 1 -0.69 -13.09 43.56
CA MET A 1 -0.18 -14.24 42.76
C MET A 1 -1.21 -14.84 41.80
N ALA A 2 -2.53 -14.60 41.97
CA ALA A 2 -3.57 -15.09 41.07
C ALA A 2 -3.80 -14.18 39.84
N ASP A 3 -3.54 -12.87 39.94
CA ASP A 3 -3.85 -11.90 38.87
C ASP A 3 -2.83 -11.87 37.73
N GLN A 4 -1.53 -12.11 37.99
CA GLN A 4 -0.52 -12.22 36.92
C GLN A 4 -0.72 -13.44 36.03
N LYS A 5 -1.46 -14.46 36.49
CA LYS A 5 -1.75 -15.67 35.73
C LYS A 5 -2.92 -15.51 34.76
N LYS A 6 -3.81 -14.53 34.99
CA LYS A 6 -4.92 -14.17 34.09
C LYS A 6 -4.45 -13.28 32.94
N VAL A 7 -3.64 -12.26 33.23
CA VAL A 7 -3.08 -11.35 32.21
C VAL A 7 -2.22 -12.13 31.19
N ASN A 8 -1.40 -13.08 31.66
CA ASN A 8 -0.60 -13.95 30.79
C ASN A 8 -1.41 -14.95 29.95
N LYS A 9 -2.70 -15.16 30.28
CA LYS A 9 -3.61 -16.05 29.54
C LYS A 9 -4.38 -15.27 28.49
N GLU A 10 -4.79 -14.04 28.81
CA GLU A 10 -5.44 -13.11 27.88
C GLU A 10 -4.47 -12.63 26.78
N GLU A 11 -3.21 -12.32 27.10
CA GLU A 11 -2.19 -11.99 26.08
C GLU A 11 -1.81 -13.18 25.19
N LYS A 12 -1.96 -14.42 25.69
CA LYS A 12 -1.78 -15.65 24.91
C LYS A 12 -2.98 -15.98 24.04
N GLU A 13 -4.18 -15.56 24.43
CA GLU A 13 -5.42 -15.75 23.67
C GLU A 13 -5.60 -14.65 22.60
N GLU A 14 -5.15 -13.41 22.83
CA GLU A 14 -5.12 -12.35 21.80
C GLU A 14 -4.07 -12.62 20.72
N LYS A 15 -2.89 -13.14 21.07
CA LYS A 15 -1.89 -13.56 20.06
C LYS A 15 -2.30 -14.79 19.24
N ALA A 16 -3.34 -15.52 19.66
CA ALA A 16 -3.86 -16.68 18.94
C ALA A 16 -4.98 -16.33 17.93
N GLN A 17 -5.48 -15.10 17.93
CA GLN A 17 -6.58 -14.68 17.03
C GLN A 17 -6.10 -14.04 15.72
N GLU A 18 -4.80 -13.89 15.52
CA GLU A 18 -4.21 -13.28 14.31
C GLU A 18 -3.57 -14.29 13.33
N GLU A 19 -3.71 -15.60 13.58
CA GLU A 19 -3.38 -16.61 12.57
C GLU A 19 -4.48 -16.63 11.50
N GLU A 20 -4.30 -15.79 10.47
CA GLU A 20 -4.99 -15.85 9.18
C GLU A 20 -5.18 -17.34 8.81
N HIS A 21 -6.43 -17.77 8.61
CA HIS A 21 -6.78 -19.16 8.30
C HIS A 21 -6.10 -19.64 7.00
N THR A 22 -4.84 -20.06 7.04
CA THR A 22 -4.11 -20.50 5.85
C THR A 22 -4.55 -21.90 5.45
N GLN A 23 -5.01 -22.05 4.21
CA GLN A 23 -5.35 -23.34 3.63
C GLN A 23 -4.25 -23.80 2.67
N ASN A 24 -4.05 -25.12 2.58
CA ASN A 24 -3.15 -25.70 1.58
C ASN A 24 -3.79 -25.60 0.19
N ILE A 25 -3.33 -24.64 -0.61
CA ILE A 25 -3.81 -24.40 -1.97
C ILE A 25 -2.76 -24.91 -2.98
N SER A 26 -3.21 -25.68 -3.97
CA SER A 26 -2.36 -26.10 -5.10
C SER A 26 -2.79 -25.37 -6.37
N VAL A 27 -1.88 -24.58 -6.94
CA VAL A 27 -2.11 -23.81 -8.16
C VAL A 27 -1.38 -24.49 -9.32
N LYS A 28 -2.11 -24.93 -10.35
CA LYS A 28 -1.56 -25.60 -11.54
C LYS A 28 -1.37 -24.60 -12.69
N GLY A 29 -0.37 -24.84 -13.54
CA GLY A 29 -0.13 -24.06 -14.76
C GLY A 29 0.78 -22.84 -14.60
N ILE A 30 1.49 -22.70 -13.47
CA ILE A 30 2.50 -21.65 -13.30
C ILE A 30 3.72 -21.99 -14.18
N LYS A 31 4.13 -21.05 -15.04
CA LYS A 31 5.35 -21.21 -15.85
C LYS A 31 6.58 -21.27 -14.95
N LYS A 32 7.55 -22.12 -15.30
CA LYS A 32 8.72 -22.39 -14.48
C LYS A 32 9.57 -21.13 -14.21
N ASP A 33 9.77 -20.31 -15.23
CA ASP A 33 10.51 -19.05 -15.13
C ASP A 33 9.84 -18.02 -14.19
N VAL A 34 8.50 -17.99 -14.16
CA VAL A 34 7.74 -17.15 -13.24
C VAL A 34 7.90 -17.65 -11.81
N TYR A 35 7.73 -18.96 -11.58
CA TYR A 35 7.92 -19.57 -10.26
C TYR A 35 9.33 -19.31 -9.72
N ASP A 36 10.35 -19.50 -10.55
CA ASP A 36 11.75 -19.33 -10.16
C ASP A 36 12.04 -17.89 -9.71
N LYS A 37 11.50 -16.89 -10.43
CA LYS A 37 11.63 -15.47 -10.04
C LYS A 37 10.94 -15.17 -8.71
N VAL A 38 9.71 -15.64 -8.52
CA VAL A 38 8.98 -15.42 -7.25
C VAL A 38 9.70 -16.11 -6.08
N SER A 39 10.24 -17.31 -6.30
CA SER A 39 11.05 -18.02 -5.31
C SER A 39 12.34 -17.27 -4.96
N GLN A 40 13.01 -16.69 -5.94
CA GLN A 40 14.19 -15.84 -5.71
C GLN A 40 13.84 -14.60 -4.89
N ILE A 41 12.73 -13.92 -5.21
CA ILE A 41 12.26 -12.76 -4.45
C ILE A 41 12.02 -13.14 -2.99
N ALA A 42 11.30 -14.24 -2.73
CA ALA A 42 11.06 -14.75 -1.39
C ALA A 42 12.36 -14.98 -0.60
N LYS A 43 13.33 -15.67 -1.22
CA LYS A 43 14.65 -15.94 -0.62
C LYS A 43 15.43 -14.67 -0.28
N VAL A 44 15.52 -13.73 -1.22
CA VAL A 44 16.30 -12.49 -1.05
C VAL A 44 15.65 -11.56 -0.02
N THR A 45 14.33 -11.58 0.09
CA THR A 45 13.57 -10.76 1.04
C THR A 45 13.42 -11.40 2.43
N GLY A 46 13.87 -12.65 2.61
CA GLY A 46 13.67 -13.40 3.85
C GLY A 46 12.21 -13.78 4.13
N ARG A 47 11.33 -13.68 3.13
CA ARG A 47 9.90 -13.99 3.21
C ARG A 47 9.63 -15.40 2.68
N THR A 48 8.51 -15.99 3.07
CA THR A 48 8.02 -17.24 2.51
C THR A 48 7.40 -17.03 1.13
N LEU A 49 7.36 -18.09 0.32
CA LEU A 49 6.67 -18.04 -0.98
C LEU A 49 5.18 -17.70 -0.81
N GLY A 50 4.58 -18.16 0.30
CA GLY A 50 3.20 -17.88 0.66
C GLY A 50 2.96 -16.38 0.89
N GLU A 51 3.82 -15.71 1.67
CA GLU A 51 3.70 -14.27 1.93
C GLU A 51 3.83 -13.44 0.66
N VAL A 52 4.85 -13.72 -0.16
CA VAL A 52 5.06 -13.00 -1.44
C VAL A 52 3.87 -13.22 -2.38
N THR A 53 3.34 -14.43 -2.42
CA THR A 53 2.19 -14.77 -3.28
C THR A 53 0.89 -14.16 -2.75
N ASN A 54 0.68 -14.14 -1.44
CA ASN A 54 -0.47 -13.52 -0.80
C ASN A 54 -0.49 -12.01 -1.07
N GLU A 55 0.64 -11.32 -0.93
CA GLU A 55 0.74 -9.89 -1.30
C GLU A 55 0.43 -9.64 -2.77
N ALA A 56 0.91 -10.51 -3.66
CA ALA A 56 0.60 -10.42 -5.08
C ALA A 56 -0.91 -10.62 -5.36
N TYR A 57 -1.56 -11.57 -4.69
CA TYR A 57 -3.01 -11.77 -4.79
C TYR A 57 -3.79 -10.59 -4.22
N LYS A 58 -3.41 -10.08 -3.05
CA LYS A 58 -4.02 -8.90 -2.43
C LYS A 58 -3.93 -7.68 -3.36
N SER A 59 -2.77 -7.45 -3.97
CA SER A 59 -2.54 -6.38 -4.95
C SER A 59 -3.38 -6.56 -6.22
N LEU A 60 -3.41 -7.77 -6.78
CA LEU A 60 -4.22 -8.09 -7.97
C LEU A 60 -5.71 -7.86 -7.71
N ILE A 61 -6.20 -8.35 -6.57
CA ILE A 61 -7.60 -8.21 -6.18
C ILE A 61 -7.95 -6.73 -5.96
N GLY A 62 -7.06 -5.96 -5.30
CA GLY A 62 -7.22 -4.51 -5.16
C GLY A 62 -7.28 -3.77 -6.49
N ALA A 63 -6.50 -4.19 -7.49
CA ALA A 63 -6.54 -3.63 -8.84
C ALA A 63 -7.88 -3.92 -9.58
N PHE A 64 -8.59 -4.99 -9.21
CA PHE A 64 -9.90 -5.34 -9.78
C PHE A 64 -11.11 -4.82 -8.97
N ASP A 65 -10.90 -4.20 -7.81
CA ASP A 65 -11.98 -3.72 -6.92
C ASP A 65 -12.77 -2.51 -7.50
N GLY A 66 -12.43 -2.03 -8.69
CA GLY A 66 -13.31 -1.17 -9.48
C GLY A 66 -14.66 -1.81 -9.85
N ALA A 67 -14.84 -3.13 -9.65
CA ALA A 67 -16.02 -3.90 -10.07
C ALA A 67 -16.87 -4.53 -8.93
N GLY A 68 -16.59 -4.27 -7.65
CA GLY A 68 -17.60 -4.38 -6.57
C GLY A 68 -18.03 -5.76 -6.04
N HIS A 69 -17.21 -6.82 -6.13
CA HIS A 69 -17.61 -8.18 -5.70
C HIS A 69 -16.75 -8.84 -4.60
N ILE A 70 -15.99 -8.07 -3.83
CA ILE A 70 -15.15 -8.62 -2.76
C ILE A 70 -15.88 -8.60 -1.41
N SER A 71 -15.75 -9.69 -0.64
CA SER A 71 -16.40 -9.81 0.68
C SER A 71 -15.84 -8.81 1.71
N ARG A 72 -16.69 -8.39 2.65
CA ARG A 72 -16.34 -7.41 3.70
C ARG A 72 -15.13 -7.85 4.55
N ASN A 73 -15.09 -9.11 4.96
CA ASN A 73 -14.01 -9.65 5.79
C ASN A 73 -12.67 -9.65 5.04
N PHE A 74 -12.69 -9.89 3.72
CA PHE A 74 -11.49 -9.81 2.90
C PHE A 74 -11.00 -8.36 2.78
N ARG A 75 -11.92 -7.40 2.56
CA ARG A 75 -11.58 -5.97 2.54
C ARG A 75 -10.96 -5.48 3.84
N GLU A 76 -11.44 -5.96 4.98
CA GLU A 76 -10.89 -5.63 6.30
C GLU A 76 -9.46 -6.20 6.47
N GLY A 77 -9.19 -7.40 5.97
CA GLY A 77 -7.83 -7.97 5.90
C GLY A 77 -6.90 -7.35 4.83
N LEU A 78 -7.45 -6.67 3.82
CA LEU A 78 -6.71 -5.88 2.83
C LEU A 78 -6.40 -4.45 3.33
N ALA A 79 -7.22 -3.90 4.23
CA ALA A 79 -7.11 -2.50 4.65
C ALA A 79 -5.79 -2.17 5.36
N GLY A 80 -5.06 -3.18 5.87
CA GLY A 80 -3.71 -3.03 6.41
C GLY A 80 -2.57 -3.14 5.39
N SER A 81 -2.84 -3.60 4.16
CA SER A 81 -1.81 -3.97 3.17
C SER A 81 -2.01 -3.39 1.77
N VAL A 82 -3.19 -2.86 1.43
CA VAL A 82 -3.49 -2.37 0.07
C VAL A 82 -3.72 -0.88 0.08
N SER A 83 -2.70 -0.13 -0.35
CA SER A 83 -2.84 1.28 -0.67
C SER A 83 -3.92 1.48 -1.73
N ARG A 84 -4.89 2.36 -1.47
CA ARG A 84 -5.97 2.64 -2.43
C ARG A 84 -5.47 3.51 -3.58
N TYR A 85 -6.09 3.39 -4.74
CA TYR A 85 -5.69 4.14 -5.93
C TYR A 85 -6.57 5.36 -6.14
N VAL A 86 -5.95 6.49 -6.45
CA VAL A 86 -6.57 7.67 -7.05
C VAL A 86 -5.99 7.79 -8.45
N GLU A 87 -6.79 7.53 -9.48
CA GLU A 87 -6.27 7.37 -10.84
C GLU A 87 -7.12 7.92 -11.98
N ASN A 88 -6.47 8.13 -13.13
CA ASN A 88 -7.06 8.56 -14.39
C ASN A 88 -7.71 9.95 -14.32
N ILE A 89 -7.02 10.88 -13.66
CA ILE A 89 -7.47 12.26 -13.47
C ILE A 89 -6.54 13.20 -14.23
N LYS A 90 -7.10 14.19 -14.94
CA LYS A 90 -6.25 15.15 -15.66
C LYS A 90 -5.54 16.11 -14.70
N ASN A 91 -6.29 16.79 -13.85
CA ASN A 91 -5.75 17.75 -12.89
C ASN A 91 -6.29 17.42 -11.50
N LEU A 92 -5.41 17.31 -10.52
CA LEU A 92 -5.77 17.00 -9.15
C LEU A 92 -4.96 17.89 -8.20
N ASP A 93 -5.68 18.63 -7.36
CA ASP A 93 -5.11 19.45 -6.31
C ASP A 93 -5.48 18.82 -4.97
N LEU A 94 -4.49 18.63 -4.10
CA LEU A 94 -4.68 18.03 -2.78
C LEU A 94 -4.03 18.88 -1.70
N THR A 95 -4.81 19.13 -0.66
CA THR A 95 -4.36 19.70 0.59
C THR A 95 -3.98 18.61 1.59
N LYS A 96 -3.28 19.00 2.65
CA LYS A 96 -3.04 18.17 3.82
C LYS A 96 -4.35 17.64 4.39
N LYS A 97 -5.37 18.50 4.47
CA LYS A 97 -6.69 18.13 4.98
C LYS A 97 -7.34 17.03 4.12
N ASP A 98 -7.23 17.10 2.80
CA ASP A 98 -7.78 16.06 1.91
C ASP A 98 -7.11 14.70 2.17
N LEU A 99 -5.79 14.68 2.35
CA LEU A 99 -5.05 13.45 2.69
C LEU A 99 -5.43 12.89 4.06
N GLU A 100 -5.62 13.76 5.05
CA GLU A 100 -6.08 13.37 6.39
C GLU A 100 -7.51 12.81 6.38
N GLU A 101 -8.42 13.41 5.59
CA GLU A 101 -9.81 12.94 5.43
C GLU A 101 -9.88 11.58 4.70
N ILE A 102 -8.97 11.32 3.75
CA ILE A 102 -8.83 9.99 3.17
C ILE A 102 -8.47 8.97 4.27
N GLY A 103 -7.54 9.32 5.16
CA GLY A 103 -7.27 8.56 6.39
C GLY A 103 -6.49 7.25 6.20
N HIS A 104 -6.01 6.96 4.99
CA HIS A 104 -5.18 5.78 4.69
C HIS A 104 -4.18 6.07 3.56
N LYS A 105 -3.18 5.21 3.45
CA LYS A 105 -2.16 5.27 2.40
C LYS A 105 -2.78 5.13 1.00
N THR A 106 -2.39 6.02 0.11
CA THR A 106 -2.97 6.17 -1.23
C THR A 106 -1.88 6.25 -2.29
N VAL A 107 -2.10 5.55 -3.41
CA VAL A 107 -1.30 5.62 -4.62
C VAL A 107 -1.98 6.56 -5.61
N PHE A 108 -1.25 7.57 -6.07
CA PHE A 108 -1.72 8.50 -7.09
C PHE A 108 -1.16 8.07 -8.45
N LYS A 109 -2.03 7.75 -9.42
CA LYS A 109 -1.60 7.12 -10.67
C LYS A 109 -2.26 7.70 -11.91
N ASN A 110 -1.52 7.79 -13.02
CA ASN A 110 -2.04 8.28 -14.31
C ASN A 110 -2.67 9.68 -14.17
N ILE A 111 -1.88 10.65 -13.69
CA ILE A 111 -2.34 12.03 -13.48
C ILE A 111 -1.52 13.00 -14.33
N ASP A 112 -2.14 13.86 -15.13
CA ASP A 112 -1.35 14.83 -15.92
C ASP A 112 -0.73 15.87 -14.99
N ASN A 113 -1.51 16.51 -14.12
CA ASN A 113 -1.04 17.53 -13.19
C ASN A 113 -1.51 17.20 -11.76
N LEU A 114 -0.57 16.89 -10.87
CA LEU A 114 -0.82 16.66 -9.44
C LEU A 114 -0.19 17.79 -8.63
N VAL A 115 -0.98 18.49 -7.82
CA VAL A 115 -0.52 19.58 -6.96
C VAL A 115 -0.73 19.19 -5.50
N LEU A 116 0.36 19.13 -4.74
CA LEU A 116 0.34 19.07 -3.28
C LEU A 116 0.54 20.50 -2.75
N ILE A 117 -0.42 21.02 -1.96
CA ILE A 117 -0.46 22.46 -1.63
C ILE A 117 0.20 22.78 -0.28
N ASP A 118 -0.19 22.11 0.79
CA ASP A 118 0.22 22.39 2.18
C ASP A 118 0.64 21.10 2.90
N VAL A 119 1.11 20.13 2.13
CA VAL A 119 1.54 18.82 2.61
C VAL A 119 2.96 18.92 3.20
N ASP A 120 3.15 18.43 4.42
CA ASP A 120 4.45 18.29 5.06
C ASP A 120 5.00 16.86 4.94
N ASP A 121 6.26 16.67 5.35
CA ASP A 121 6.93 15.37 5.28
C ASP A 121 6.25 14.26 6.08
N GLU A 122 5.57 14.59 7.20
CA GLU A 122 4.90 13.60 8.05
C GLU A 122 3.61 13.13 7.39
N THR A 123 2.83 14.08 6.89
CA THR A 123 1.59 13.86 6.14
C THR A 123 1.87 13.03 4.88
N PHE A 124 2.92 13.41 4.13
CA PHE A 124 3.31 12.69 2.93
C PHE A 124 3.69 11.23 3.23
N ASP A 125 4.48 10.98 4.27
CA ASP A 125 4.87 9.61 4.61
C ASP A 125 3.70 8.75 5.09
N ARG A 126 2.78 9.37 5.83
CA ARG A 126 1.60 8.71 6.39
C ARG A 126 0.57 8.36 5.33
N TYR A 127 0.30 9.25 4.38
CA TYR A 127 -0.86 9.11 3.48
C TYR A 127 -0.51 8.86 2.01
N VAL A 128 0.72 9.17 1.58
CA VAL A 128 1.13 8.93 0.19
C VAL A 128 1.98 7.66 0.16
N ASP A 129 1.54 6.66 -0.60
CA ASP A 129 2.29 5.42 -0.76
C ASP A 129 3.19 5.45 -1.99
N ALA A 130 2.63 5.85 -3.13
CA ALA A 130 3.36 6.01 -4.37
C ALA A 130 2.70 7.05 -5.28
N ILE A 131 3.51 7.65 -6.16
CA ILE A 131 3.07 8.54 -7.24
C ILE A 131 3.60 7.95 -8.55
N ILE A 132 2.70 7.54 -9.44
CA ILE A 132 3.04 6.72 -10.60
C ILE A 132 2.47 7.32 -11.89
N ASN A 133 3.27 7.45 -12.94
CA ASN A 133 2.82 7.95 -14.24
C ASN A 133 2.15 9.33 -14.11
N VAL A 134 2.93 10.33 -13.66
CA VAL A 134 2.48 11.71 -13.49
C VAL A 134 3.31 12.66 -14.34
N LYS A 135 2.69 13.47 -15.20
CA LYS A 135 3.48 14.38 -16.06
C LYS A 135 4.10 15.51 -15.25
N VAL A 136 3.29 16.20 -14.46
CA VAL A 136 3.75 17.32 -13.63
C VAL A 136 3.29 17.11 -12.19
N LEU A 137 4.26 16.99 -11.29
CA LEU A 137 4.05 16.97 -9.84
C LEU A 137 4.54 18.29 -9.25
N SER A 138 3.62 19.09 -8.70
CA SER A 138 3.95 20.31 -7.96
C SER A 138 3.90 20.03 -6.46
N ILE A 139 5.01 20.29 -5.76
CA ILE A 139 5.13 20.07 -4.31
C ILE A 139 5.35 21.39 -3.57
N PRO A 140 4.93 21.48 -2.29
CA PRO A 140 5.13 22.69 -1.52
C PRO A 140 6.57 22.80 -0.98
N PRO A 141 7.00 24.00 -0.54
CA PRO A 141 8.32 24.19 0.05
C PRO A 141 8.50 23.43 1.37
N SER A 142 7.40 23.10 2.06
CA SER A 142 7.39 22.28 3.28
C SER A 142 7.77 20.82 3.06
N LEU A 143 7.65 20.31 1.83
CA LEU A 143 7.89 18.90 1.49
C LEU A 143 9.27 18.72 0.85
N ARG A 144 10.13 17.90 1.45
CA ARG A 144 11.48 17.67 0.93
C ARG A 144 11.44 16.84 -0.36
N LYS A 145 12.03 17.38 -1.44
CA LYS A 145 12.17 16.67 -2.74
C LYS A 145 12.74 15.25 -2.59
N SER A 146 13.71 15.06 -1.71
CA SER A 146 14.33 13.75 -1.48
C SER A 146 13.33 12.68 -1.00
N LYS A 147 12.35 13.04 -0.17
CA LYS A 147 11.29 12.10 0.24
C LYS A 147 10.35 11.76 -0.90
N VAL A 148 9.97 12.77 -1.66
CA VAL A 148 9.05 12.62 -2.80
C VAL A 148 9.64 11.68 -3.85
N LEU A 149 10.93 11.84 -4.17
CA LEU A 149 11.62 11.02 -5.16
C LEU A 149 11.60 9.52 -4.83
N LEU A 150 11.65 9.13 -3.55
CA LEU A 150 11.62 7.73 -3.14
C LEU A 150 10.26 7.04 -3.39
N LYS A 151 9.19 7.83 -3.57
CA LYS A 151 7.83 7.33 -3.81
C LYS A 151 7.36 7.55 -5.25
N CYS A 152 8.18 8.17 -6.11
CA CYS A 152 7.82 8.49 -7.48
C CYS A 152 8.31 7.42 -8.46
N SER A 153 7.49 7.10 -9.46
CA SER A 153 7.85 6.24 -10.59
C SER A 153 7.19 6.76 -11.87
N TYR A 154 7.97 6.95 -12.93
CA TYR A 154 7.49 7.58 -14.18
C TYR A 154 6.85 8.97 -13.94
N VAL A 155 7.62 9.89 -13.36
CA VAL A 155 7.22 11.29 -13.21
C VAL A 155 8.06 12.16 -14.14
N ASP A 156 7.43 12.90 -15.07
CA ASP A 156 8.19 13.64 -16.10
C ASP A 156 8.85 14.90 -15.53
N SER A 157 8.15 15.62 -14.65
CA SER A 157 8.65 16.86 -14.05
C SER A 157 8.16 17.03 -12.61
N ILE A 158 9.08 17.41 -11.72
CA ILE A 158 8.77 17.78 -10.33
C ILE A 158 9.13 19.24 -10.12
N THR A 159 8.12 20.07 -9.88
CA THR A 159 8.28 21.49 -9.54
C THR A 159 8.07 21.70 -8.05
N GLN A 160 8.84 22.61 -7.45
CA GLN A 160 8.64 22.99 -6.06
C GLN A 160 8.33 24.47 -6.02
N GLY A 161 7.23 24.84 -5.34
CA GLY A 161 6.91 26.24 -5.05
C GLY A 161 8.07 26.90 -4.30
N LYS A 162 8.37 28.16 -4.63
CA LYS A 162 9.34 28.96 -3.89
C LYS A 162 8.83 29.28 -2.50
#